data_AF-A0A9D2EDI3-F1
#
_entry.id   AF-A0A9D2EDI3-F1
#
_cell.length_a   1.000
_cell.length_b   1.000
_cell.length_c   1.000
_cell.angle_alpha   90.00
_cell.angle_beta   90.00
_cell.angle_gamma   90.00
#
_symmetry.space_group_name_H-M   'P 1'
#
loop_
_entity.id
_entity.type
_entity.pdbx_description
1 polymer ?
#
loop_
_entity_poly.entity_id
_entity_poly.type
_entity_poly.pdbx_seq_one_letter_code
_entity_poly.pdbx_strand_id
1 'polypeptide(L)'
;MSEREVVTLLFLAVGIVILSVTIWAWRGRSFTARRWMYRPMGGKITERAVILGGPICGLGSLGLAAIALPPHAFGLAFIGYELAATTRTAGVVLLVLLVLPLLYWFLKFIPLPDVLYPGWAREARAYRRRFPRPSPSQPPHPKDRPDQWGT
;
A
#
# COMPACT_ATOMS: atom_id res chain seq x y z
N MET A 1 26.22 1.48 -16.84
CA MET A 1 24.80 1.29 -16.52
C MET A 1 24.00 2.10 -17.52
N SER A 2 23.12 1.47 -18.29
CA SER A 2 22.31 2.16 -19.31
C SER A 2 21.20 2.99 -18.68
N GLU A 3 20.71 4.02 -19.37
CA GLU A 3 19.60 4.87 -18.89
C GLU A 3 18.37 4.03 -18.49
N ARG A 4 18.05 3.00 -19.27
CA ARG A 4 16.93 2.08 -18.99
C ARG A 4 17.15 1.23 -17.74
N GLU A 5 18.39 0.85 -17.44
CA GLU A 5 18.73 0.15 -16.19
C GLU A 5 18.50 1.05 -14.97
N VAL A 6 18.92 2.32 -15.06
CA VAL A 6 18.71 3.31 -13.99
C VAL A 6 17.21 3.50 -13.74
N VAL A 7 16.43 3.71 -14.79
CA VAL A 7 14.97 3.87 -14.70
C VAL A 7 14.30 2.63 -14.12
N THR A 8 14.72 1.43 -14.52
CA THR A 8 14.19 0.18 -13.99
C THR A 8 14.46 0.04 -12.50
N LEU A 9 15.70 0.31 -12.06
CA LEU A 9 16.06 0.25 -10.64
C LEU A 9 15.32 1.30 -9.82
N LEU A 10 15.13 2.50 -10.38
CA LEU A 10 14.36 3.55 -9.72
C LEU A 10 12.93 3.09 -9.46
N PHE A 11 12.23 2.60 -10.49
CA PHE A 11 10.87 2.09 -10.33
C PHE A 11 10.78 0.90 -9.37
N LEU A 12 11.75 -0.01 -9.44
CA LEU A 12 11.82 -1.16 -8.54
C LEU A 12 12.02 -0.73 -7.09
N ALA A 13 12.98 0.16 -6.82
CA ALA A 13 13.27 0.68 -5.49
C ALA A 13 12.07 1.45 -4.92
N VAL A 14 11.49 2.35 -5.72
CA VAL A 14 10.29 3.11 -5.33
C VAL A 14 9.13 2.18 -5.03
N GLY A 15 8.88 1.18 -5.88
CA GLY A 15 7.82 0.19 -5.69
C GLY A 15 7.99 -0.59 -4.37
N ILE A 16 9.19 -1.09 -4.10
CA ILE A 16 9.51 -1.83 -2.86
C ILE A 16 9.33 -0.94 -1.63
N VAL A 17 9.82 0.29 -1.66
CA VAL A 17 9.70 1.23 -0.53
C VAL A 17 8.23 1.52 -0.24
N ILE A 18 7.44 1.85 -1.26
CA ILE A 18 6.01 2.14 -1.09
C ILE A 18 5.26 0.92 -0.52
N LEU A 19 5.50 -0.28 -1.06
CA LEU A 19 4.86 -1.50 -0.56
C LEU A 19 5.29 -1.83 0.86
N SER A 20 6.57 -1.66 1.20
CA SER A 20 7.07 -1.90 2.55
C SER A 20 6.41 -0.97 3.57
N VAL A 21 6.31 0.33 3.25
CA VAL A 21 5.60 1.31 4.09
C VAL A 21 4.12 0.98 4.20
N THR A 22 3.49 0.58 3.10
CA THR A 22 2.08 0.19 3.07
C THR A 22 1.82 -1.04 3.94
N ILE A 23 2.63 -2.09 3.82
CA ILE A 23 2.53 -3.32 4.62
C ILE A 23 2.76 -2.99 6.10
N TRP A 24 3.74 -2.14 6.40
CA TRP A 24 4.00 -1.67 7.77
C TRP A 24 2.80 -0.92 8.37
N ALA A 25 2.23 0.01 7.61
CA ALA A 25 1.03 0.74 7.99
C ALA A 25 -0.19 -0.19 8.13
N TRP A 26 -0.33 -1.18 7.24
CA TRP A 26 -1.43 -2.16 7.25
C TRP A 26 -1.34 -3.10 8.46
N ARG A 27 -0.13 -3.50 8.85
CA ARG A 27 0.10 -4.30 10.08
C ARG A 27 -0.17 -3.51 11.36
N GLY A 28 0.06 -2.21 11.37
CA GLY A 28 -0.24 -1.35 12.51
C GLY A 28 0.47 -1.76 13.81
N ARG A 29 1.73 -2.23 13.76
CA ARG A 29 2.43 -2.69 14.99
C ARG A 29 2.94 -1.55 15.88
N SER A 30 2.97 -0.31 15.39
CA SER A 30 3.42 0.87 16.15
C SER A 30 2.41 2.01 16.07
N PHE A 31 2.53 2.98 16.99
CA PHE A 31 1.71 4.20 16.98
C PHE A 31 1.82 4.96 15.65
N THR A 32 3.04 5.15 15.15
CA THR A 32 3.30 5.82 13.87
C THR A 32 2.65 5.11 12.70
N ALA A 33 2.65 3.76 12.70
CA ALA A 33 2.01 2.95 11.66
C ALA A 33 0.48 3.11 11.65
N ARG A 34 -0.14 3.44 12.78
CA ARG A 34 -1.59 3.65 12.89
C ARG A 34 -2.01 5.11 12.74
N ARG A 35 -1.06 6.04 12.68
CA ARG A 35 -1.30 7.49 12.66
C ARG A 35 -2.27 7.92 11.57
N TRP A 36 -2.30 7.21 10.44
CA TRP A 36 -3.22 7.48 9.32
C TRP A 36 -4.70 7.34 9.69
N MET A 37 -5.06 6.51 10.68
CA MET A 37 -6.43 6.36 11.17
C MET A 37 -6.85 7.51 12.09
N TYR A 38 -5.93 8.16 12.79
CA TYR A 38 -6.22 9.13 13.86
C TYR A 38 -6.08 10.60 13.44
N ARG A 39 -5.85 10.90 12.14
CA ARG A 39 -5.73 12.29 11.66
C ARG A 39 -7.10 12.97 11.47
N PRO A 40 -7.33 14.15 12.10
CA PRO A 40 -8.64 14.82 12.11
C PRO A 40 -9.04 15.52 10.80
N MET A 41 -8.08 16.08 10.03
CA MET A 41 -8.40 16.92 8.86
C MET A 41 -8.38 16.20 7.49
N GLY A 42 -8.20 14.88 7.45
CA GLY A 42 -8.02 14.16 6.18
C GLY A 42 -8.34 12.67 6.19
N GLY A 43 -9.16 12.20 7.14
CA GLY A 43 -9.42 10.78 7.38
C GLY A 43 -9.72 9.98 6.11
N LYS A 44 -10.72 10.39 5.32
CA LYS A 44 -11.13 9.64 4.11
C LYS A 44 -10.05 9.58 3.01
N ILE A 45 -9.31 10.68 2.78
CA ILE A 45 -8.26 10.72 1.75
C ILE A 45 -7.04 9.92 2.21
N THR A 46 -6.66 10.06 3.48
CA THR A 46 -5.50 9.37 4.05
C THR A 46 -5.77 7.86 4.16
N GLU A 47 -6.97 7.46 4.59
CA GLU A 47 -7.41 6.05 4.60
C GLU A 47 -7.36 5.46 3.18
N ARG A 48 -7.91 6.16 2.18
CA ARG A 48 -7.84 5.72 0.77
C ARG A 48 -6.40 5.63 0.24
N ALA A 49 -5.55 6.58 0.60
CA ALA A 49 -4.15 6.56 0.20
C ALA A 49 -3.41 5.35 0.79
N VAL A 50 -3.68 4.95 2.03
CA VAL A 50 -3.01 3.78 2.64
C VAL A 50 -3.60 2.46 2.15
N ILE A 51 -4.92 2.37 1.98
CA ILE A 51 -5.60 1.11 1.63
C ILE A 51 -5.51 0.79 0.14
N LEU A 52 -5.55 1.80 -0.72
CA LEU A 52 -5.56 1.62 -2.18
C LEU A 52 -4.37 2.33 -2.84
N GLY A 53 -4.14 3.60 -2.52
CA GLY A 53 -3.11 4.39 -3.19
C GLY A 53 -1.71 3.79 -3.10
N GLY A 54 -1.28 3.42 -1.89
CA GLY A 54 0.01 2.79 -1.62
C GLY A 54 0.21 1.48 -2.41
N PRO A 55 -0.69 0.49 -2.27
CA PRO A 55 -0.61 -0.73 -3.06
C PRO A 55 -0.59 -0.47 -4.57
N ILE A 56 -1.45 0.43 -5.08
CA ILE A 56 -1.54 0.72 -6.52
C ILE A 56 -0.26 1.37 -7.03
N CYS A 57 0.26 2.39 -6.35
CA CYS A 57 1.49 3.06 -6.74
C CYS A 57 2.70 2.12 -6.64
N GLY A 58 2.75 1.30 -5.58
CA GLY A 58 3.81 0.32 -5.36
C GLY A 58 3.84 -0.78 -6.42
N LEU A 59 2.71 -1.46 -6.63
CA LEU A 59 2.56 -2.49 -7.66
C LEU A 59 2.69 -1.91 -9.08
N GLY A 60 2.17 -0.70 -9.30
CA GLY A 60 2.30 0.01 -10.58
C GLY A 60 3.75 0.29 -10.93
N SER A 61 4.55 0.72 -9.93
CA SER A 61 5.99 0.93 -10.10
C SER A 61 6.72 -0.38 -10.38
N LEU A 62 6.36 -1.49 -9.73
CA LEU A 62 6.91 -2.81 -10.07
C LEU A 62 6.52 -3.26 -11.49
N GLY A 63 5.28 -3.02 -11.93
CA GLY A 63 4.84 -3.31 -13.30
C GLY A 63 5.61 -2.49 -14.34
N LEU A 64 5.85 -1.20 -14.07
CA LEU A 64 6.67 -0.34 -14.92
C LEU A 64 8.14 -0.78 -14.95
N ALA A 65 8.70 -1.19 -13.81
CA ALA A 65 10.05 -1.76 -13.76
C ALA A 65 10.15 -3.02 -14.62
N ALA A 66 9.16 -3.92 -14.55
CA ALA A 66 9.12 -5.14 -15.36
C ALA A 66 9.03 -4.86 -16.88
N ILE A 67 8.34 -3.80 -17.29
CA ILE A 67 8.22 -3.40 -18.70
C ILE A 67 9.49 -2.71 -19.21
N ALA A 68 10.08 -1.86 -18.36
CA ALA A 68 11.30 -1.10 -18.64
C ALA A 68 12.57 -1.96 -18.63
N LEU A 69 12.49 -3.18 -18.05
CA LEU A 69 13.60 -4.12 -17.93
C LEU A 69 14.27 -4.38 -19.29
N PRO A 70 15.54 -4.01 -19.48
CA PRO A 70 16.25 -4.27 -20.71
C PRO A 70 16.56 -5.76 -20.88
N PRO A 71 16.49 -6.33 -22.10
CA PRO A 71 16.73 -7.76 -22.35
C PRO A 71 18.11 -8.28 -21.92
N HIS A 72 19.11 -7.39 -21.82
CA HIS A 72 20.49 -7.72 -21.46
C HIS A 72 20.92 -7.15 -20.10
N ALA A 73 20.03 -6.50 -19.37
CA ALA A 73 20.36 -5.89 -18.08
C ALA A 73 20.69 -6.95 -17.02
N PHE A 74 21.51 -6.59 -16.02
CA PHE A 74 21.78 -7.43 -14.84
C PHE A 74 22.28 -8.86 -15.12
N GLY A 75 22.94 -9.10 -16.26
CA GLY A 75 23.39 -10.44 -16.64
C GLY A 75 22.28 -11.36 -17.16
N LEU A 76 21.08 -10.84 -17.44
CA LEU A 76 19.95 -11.58 -18.04
C LEU A 76 20.25 -12.15 -19.44
N ALA A 77 21.38 -11.76 -20.06
CA ALA A 77 21.84 -12.35 -21.31
C ALA A 77 21.94 -13.89 -21.26
N PHE A 78 22.19 -14.46 -20.08
CA PHE A 78 22.26 -15.91 -19.88
C PHE A 78 20.90 -16.59 -19.67
N ILE A 79 19.85 -15.82 -19.40
CA ILE A 79 18.57 -16.33 -18.89
C ILE A 79 17.52 -16.48 -20.02
N GLY A 80 17.89 -16.14 -21.26
CA GLY A 80 17.08 -16.40 -22.45
C GLY A 80 16.00 -15.35 -22.71
N TYR A 81 15.70 -15.14 -23.98
CA TYR A 81 14.73 -14.16 -24.48
C TYR A 81 13.31 -14.35 -23.89
N GLU A 82 12.93 -15.60 -23.65
CA GLU A 82 11.61 -16.00 -23.13
C GLU A 82 11.31 -15.41 -21.74
N LEU A 83 12.30 -15.35 -20.84
CA LEU A 83 12.06 -14.80 -19.50
C LEU A 83 11.83 -13.30 -19.54
N ALA A 84 12.57 -12.57 -20.39
CA ALA A 84 12.39 -11.13 -20.57
C ALA A 84 11.00 -10.82 -21.15
N ALA A 85 10.56 -11.60 -22.14
CA ALA A 85 9.23 -11.49 -22.74
C ALA A 85 8.12 -11.80 -21.72
N THR A 86 8.29 -12.86 -20.92
CA THR A 86 7.34 -13.26 -19.87
C THR A 86 7.24 -12.19 -18.79
N THR A 87 8.37 -11.64 -18.34
CA THR A 87 8.42 -10.60 -17.31
C THR A 87 7.73 -9.32 -17.78
N ARG A 88 7.97 -8.90 -19.02
CA ARG A 88 7.28 -7.74 -19.61
C ARG A 88 5.77 -7.99 -19.70
N THR A 89 5.35 -9.17 -20.16
CA THR A 89 3.94 -9.55 -20.25
C THR A 89 3.28 -9.52 -18.87
N ALA A 90 3.93 -10.09 -17.85
CA ALA A 90 3.47 -10.04 -16.47
C ALA A 90 3.34 -8.59 -15.97
N GLY A 91 4.29 -7.71 -16.31
CA GLY A 91 4.23 -6.29 -15.99
C GLY A 91 3.01 -5.59 -16.61
N VAL A 92 2.71 -5.87 -17.89
CA VAL A 92 1.52 -5.33 -18.57
C VAL A 92 0.24 -5.85 -17.92
N VAL A 93 0.13 -7.16 -17.68
CA VAL A 93 -1.03 -7.76 -17.03
C VAL A 93 -1.26 -7.15 -15.64
N LEU A 94 -0.18 -6.95 -14.86
CA LEU A 94 -0.27 -6.28 -13.56
C LEU A 94 -0.82 -4.87 -13.67
N LEU A 95 -0.36 -4.06 -14.64
CA LEU A 95 -0.88 -2.70 -14.85
C LEU A 95 -2.36 -2.71 -15.27
N VAL A 96 -2.78 -3.64 -16.13
CA VAL A 96 -4.19 -3.80 -16.54
C VAL A 96 -5.07 -4.15 -15.34
N LEU A 97 -4.63 -5.08 -14.48
CA LEU A 97 -5.35 -5.44 -13.26
C LEU A 97 -5.46 -4.28 -12.27
N LEU A 98 -4.52 -3.34 -12.29
CA LEU A 98 -4.54 -2.14 -11.45
C LEU A 98 -5.50 -1.04 -11.93
N VAL A 99 -6.06 -1.13 -13.14
CA VAL A 99 -6.98 -0.12 -13.67
C VAL A 99 -8.24 -0.01 -12.81
N LEU A 100 -8.84 -1.13 -12.43
CA LEU A 100 -10.06 -1.16 -11.61
C LEU A 100 -9.85 -0.57 -10.19
N PRO A 101 -8.83 -0.98 -9.42
CA PRO A 101 -8.58 -0.38 -8.11
C PRO A 101 -8.12 1.09 -8.22
N LEU A 102 -7.42 1.48 -9.29
CA LEU A 102 -7.08 2.88 -9.58
C LEU A 102 -8.34 3.72 -9.81
N LEU A 103 -9.26 3.26 -10.65
CA LEU A 103 -10.54 3.91 -10.87
C LEU A 103 -11.29 4.06 -9.54
N TYR A 104 -11.38 2.98 -8.77
CA TYR A 104 -12.03 3.00 -7.46
C TYR A 104 -11.37 4.01 -6.48
N TRP A 105 -10.05 4.14 -6.52
CA TRP A 105 -9.30 5.14 -5.74
C TRP A 105 -9.59 6.59 -6.17
N PHE A 106 -9.89 6.85 -7.45
CA PHE A 106 -10.34 8.16 -7.93
C PHE A 106 -11.81 8.46 -7.60
N LEU A 107 -12.68 7.45 -7.56
CA LEU A 107 -14.11 7.58 -7.24
C LEU A 107 -14.33 7.83 -5.74
N LYS A 108 -13.87 8.98 -5.23
CA LYS A 108 -13.84 9.37 -3.80
C LYS A 108 -15.20 9.38 -3.11
N PHE A 109 -16.28 9.44 -3.88
CA PHE A 109 -17.64 9.41 -3.37
C PHE A 109 -18.08 8.03 -2.89
N ILE A 110 -17.47 6.94 -3.39
CA ILE A 110 -17.80 5.59 -2.93
C ILE A 110 -17.04 5.32 -1.62
N PRO A 111 -17.75 5.01 -0.51
CA PRO A 111 -17.09 4.66 0.74
C PRO A 111 -16.31 3.35 0.58
N LEU A 112 -15.13 3.29 1.21
CA LEU A 112 -14.34 2.07 1.27
C LEU A 112 -15.09 0.98 2.05
N PRO A 113 -15.28 -0.23 1.49
CA PRO A 113 -15.88 -1.34 2.21
C PRO A 113 -14.99 -1.74 3.39
N ASP A 114 -15.62 -2.09 4.51
CA ASP A 114 -14.91 -2.47 5.74
C ASP A 114 -14.01 -3.70 5.55
N VAL A 115 -14.27 -4.54 4.54
CA VAL A 115 -13.47 -5.73 4.21
C VAL A 115 -12.02 -5.40 3.80
N LEU A 116 -11.78 -4.22 3.22
CA LEU A 116 -10.44 -3.80 2.80
C LEU A 116 -9.57 -3.32 3.97
N TYR A 117 -10.17 -3.05 5.12
CA TYR A 117 -9.46 -2.57 6.29
C TYR A 117 -8.86 -3.74 7.07
N PRO A 118 -7.61 -3.61 7.58
CA PRO A 118 -7.06 -4.58 8.52
C PRO A 118 -7.89 -4.62 9.81
N GLY A 119 -7.86 -5.76 10.51
CA GLY A 119 -8.66 -6.01 11.72
C GLY A 119 -8.64 -4.86 12.73
N TRP A 120 -7.43 -4.39 13.09
CA TRP A 120 -7.26 -3.28 14.04
C TRP A 120 -7.87 -1.96 13.57
N ALA A 121 -7.88 -1.69 12.25
CA ALA A 121 -8.44 -0.45 11.71
C ALA A 121 -9.97 -0.52 11.69
N ARG A 122 -10.56 -1.70 11.45
CA ARG A 122 -12.02 -1.91 11.56
C ARG A 122 -12.51 -1.60 12.97
N GLU A 123 -11.80 -2.08 13.99
CA GLU A 123 -12.10 -1.80 15.40
C GLU A 123 -12.01 -0.29 15.70
N ALA A 124 -10.95 0.38 15.23
CA ALA A 124 -10.78 1.82 15.39
C ALA A 124 -11.91 2.63 14.71
N ARG A 125 -12.39 2.20 13.53
CA ARG A 125 -13.55 2.81 12.86
C ARG A 125 -14.84 2.59 13.65
N ALA A 126 -15.07 1.37 14.14
CA ALA A 126 -16.23 1.06 14.96
C ALA A 126 -16.27 1.90 16.23
N TYR A 127 -15.12 2.09 16.89
CA TYR A 127 -14.98 2.97 18.05
C TYR A 127 -15.32 4.43 17.70
N ARG A 128 -14.78 4.98 16.59
CA ARG A 128 -15.10 6.35 16.14
C ARG A 128 -16.57 6.54 15.81
N ARG A 129 -17.24 5.52 15.24
CA ARG A 129 -18.68 5.54 14.98
C ARG A 129 -19.51 5.60 16.26
N ARG A 130 -19.06 4.96 17.34
CA ARG A 130 -19.73 4.95 18.66
C ARG A 130 -19.41 6.17 19.52
N PHE A 131 -18.21 6.73 19.38
CA PHE A 131 -17.74 7.88 20.15
C PHE A 131 -17.27 8.98 19.19
N PRO A 132 -18.17 9.83 18.67
CA PRO A 132 -17.85 10.89 17.70
C PRO A 132 -16.99 12.03 18.25
N ARG A 133 -16.42 11.90 19.46
CA ARG A 133 -15.74 13.01 20.14
C ARG A 133 -14.58 13.54 19.28
N PRO A 134 -14.46 14.86 19.13
CA PRO A 134 -13.24 15.47 18.63
C PRO A 134 -12.15 15.34 19.72
N SER A 135 -10.89 15.55 19.35
CA SER A 135 -9.71 15.67 20.23
C SER A 135 -8.80 14.43 20.33
N PRO A 136 -7.49 14.61 20.64
CA PRO A 136 -6.40 14.44 19.68
C PRO A 136 -5.41 13.36 20.14
N SER A 137 -5.79 12.54 21.10
CA SER A 137 -4.99 11.45 21.66
C SER A 137 -5.76 10.16 21.47
N GLN A 138 -5.14 9.27 20.69
CA GLN A 138 -5.62 7.91 20.45
C GLN A 138 -6.07 7.25 21.77
N PRO A 139 -7.24 6.58 21.82
CA PRO A 139 -7.59 5.76 22.97
C PRO A 139 -6.51 4.66 23.15
N PRO A 140 -6.04 4.39 24.38
CA PRO A 140 -4.99 3.40 24.63
C PRO A 140 -5.33 2.04 24.00
N HIS A 141 -4.35 1.36 23.40
CA HIS A 141 -4.56 0.01 22.88
C HIS A 141 -4.98 -0.91 24.04
N PRO A 142 -5.90 -1.87 23.85
CA PRO A 142 -6.16 -2.91 24.86
C PRO A 142 -4.92 -3.67 25.35
N LYS A 143 -3.82 -3.70 24.57
CA LYS A 143 -2.55 -4.31 24.96
C LYS A 143 -1.67 -3.39 25.81
N ASP A 144 -1.97 -2.10 25.84
CA ASP A 144 -1.29 -1.09 26.65
C ASP A 144 -1.97 -0.93 28.02
N ARG A 145 -2.97 -1.78 28.32
CA ARG A 145 -3.66 -1.91 29.62
C ARG A 145 -3.57 -3.36 30.13
N PRO A 146 -2.41 -3.80 30.64
CA PRO A 146 -2.28 -5.12 31.27
C PRO A 146 -3.23 -5.31 32.49
N ASP A 147 -3.74 -4.21 33.02
CA ASP A 147 -4.56 -4.07 34.23
C ASP A 147 -6.07 -4.24 34.00
N GLN A 148 -6.53 -4.51 32.76
CA GLN A 148 -7.97 -4.69 32.46
C GLN A 148 -8.43 -6.12 32.16
N TRP A 149 -7.55 -7.12 32.32
CA TRP A 149 -7.89 -8.55 32.18
C TRP A 149 -7.54 -9.37 33.43
N GLY A 150 -7.65 -8.74 34.60
CA GLY A 150 -7.44 -9.38 35.89
C GLY A 150 -8.72 -9.38 36.73
N THR A 151 -9.64 -10.28 36.40
CA THR A 151 -10.57 -10.98 37.32
C THR A 151 -11.16 -12.16 36.58
#